data_AF-A0A1U7I3U9-F1
#
_entry.id   AF-A0A1U7I3U9-F1
#
_cell.length_a   1.000
_cell.length_b   1.000
_cell.length_c   1.000
_cell.angle_alpha   90.00
_cell.angle_beta   90.00
_cell.angle_gamma   90.00
#
_symmetry.space_group_name_H-M   'P 1'
#
loop_
_entity.id
_entity.type
_entity.pdbx_description
1 polymer ?
#
loop_
_entity_poly.entity_id
_entity_poly.type
_entity_poly.pdbx_seq_one_letter_code
_entity_poly.pdbx_strand_id
1 'polypeptide(L)'
;MNDKKLATFRIDASQWKAFQEWARRSGTNASALLVEYIEECLNRAPTKGAKFGKEPAINIDKRIDSLDKRIAQLEELIAERMPMQGIPTSPSDGTKD
;
A
#
# COMPACT_ATOMS: atom_id res chain seq x y z
N MET A 1 -20.31 -14.76 -31.07
CA MET A 1 -20.85 -15.87 -30.24
C MET A 1 -20.57 -15.55 -28.77
N ASN A 2 -21.27 -16.17 -27.82
CA ASN A 2 -21.10 -15.93 -26.38
C ASN A 2 -20.40 -17.14 -25.75
N ASP A 3 -19.13 -17.35 -26.09
CA ASP A 3 -18.36 -18.58 -25.82
C ASP A 3 -17.86 -18.67 -24.37
N LYS A 4 -18.75 -18.36 -23.42
CA LYS A 4 -18.47 -18.44 -21.98
C LYS A 4 -18.42 -19.89 -21.54
N LYS A 5 -17.23 -20.34 -21.14
CA LYS A 5 -17.01 -21.69 -20.61
C LYS A 5 -16.96 -21.67 -19.08
N LEU A 6 -17.76 -22.53 -18.44
CA LEU A 6 -17.65 -22.75 -17.00
C LEU A 6 -16.37 -23.55 -16.70
N ALA A 7 -15.54 -23.03 -15.80
CA ALA A 7 -14.38 -23.73 -15.26
C ALA A 7 -14.63 -24.10 -13.79
N THR A 8 -14.16 -25.26 -13.38
CA THR A 8 -14.14 -25.70 -11.98
C THR A 8 -12.72 -26.09 -11.59
N PHE A 9 -12.32 -25.73 -10.37
CA PHE A 9 -11.01 -26.01 -9.82
C PHE A 9 -11.13 -26.33 -8.33
N ARG A 10 -10.10 -26.95 -7.76
CA ARG A 10 -9.99 -27.18 -6.31
C ARG A 10 -9.15 -26.08 -5.69
N ILE A 11 -9.58 -25.59 -4.53
CA ILE A 11 -8.93 -24.55 -3.74
C ILE A 11 -9.27 -24.80 -2.27
N ASP A 12 -8.39 -24.41 -1.35
CA ASP A 12 -8.66 -24.51 0.08
C ASP A 12 -9.84 -23.64 0.49
N ALA A 13 -10.74 -24.18 1.32
CA ALA A 13 -11.95 -23.47 1.73
C ALA A 13 -11.65 -22.15 2.48
N SER A 14 -10.55 -22.10 3.22
CA SER A 14 -10.07 -20.89 3.91
C SER A 14 -9.59 -19.82 2.93
N GLN A 15 -8.81 -20.20 1.90
CA GLN A 15 -8.34 -19.30 0.85
C GLN A 15 -9.51 -18.76 0.02
N TRP A 16 -10.45 -19.62 -0.38
CA TRP A 16 -11.63 -19.20 -1.13
C TRP A 16 -12.50 -18.23 -0.32
N LYS A 17 -12.72 -18.50 0.97
CA LYS A 17 -13.47 -17.58 1.85
C LYS A 17 -12.78 -16.23 1.98
N ALA A 18 -11.46 -16.21 2.21
CA ALA A 18 -10.71 -14.96 2.28
C ALA A 18 -10.78 -14.15 0.97
N PHE A 19 -10.70 -14.82 -0.19
CA PHE A 19 -10.86 -14.21 -1.51
C PHE A 19 -12.28 -13.66 -1.74
N GLN A 20 -13.32 -14.37 -1.32
CA GLN A 20 -14.71 -13.87 -1.34
C GLN A 20 -14.91 -12.64 -0.46
N GLU A 21 -14.34 -12.62 0.75
CA GLU A 21 -14.40 -11.46 1.65
C GLU A 21 -13.65 -10.26 1.09
N TRP A 22 -12.49 -10.47 0.46
CA TRP A 22 -11.75 -9.42 -0.24
C TRP A 22 -12.55 -8.85 -1.42
N ALA A 23 -13.08 -9.70 -2.29
CA ALA A 23 -13.90 -9.29 -3.43
C ALA A 23 -15.10 -8.43 -2.99
N ARG A 24 -15.78 -8.84 -1.91
CA ARG A 24 -16.91 -8.09 -1.33
C ARG A 24 -16.49 -6.73 -0.79
N ARG A 25 -15.30 -6.60 -0.18
CA ARG A 25 -14.75 -5.31 0.27
C ARG A 25 -14.46 -4.37 -0.90
N SER A 26 -14.04 -4.91 -2.04
CA SER A 26 -13.84 -4.17 -3.30
C SER A 26 -15.14 -3.89 -4.07
N GLY A 27 -16.32 -4.18 -3.51
CA GLY A 27 -17.61 -3.93 -4.15
C GLY A 27 -18.00 -4.90 -5.27
N THR A 28 -17.27 -6.02 -5.42
CA THR A 28 -17.49 -7.02 -6.48
C THR A 28 -17.74 -8.42 -5.90
N ASN A 29 -17.81 -9.44 -6.75
CA ASN A 29 -17.89 -10.84 -6.36
C ASN A 29 -16.65 -11.62 -6.82
N ALA A 30 -16.35 -12.74 -6.15
CA ALA A 30 -15.16 -13.54 -6.41
C ALA A 30 -15.04 -14.01 -7.88
N SER A 31 -16.15 -14.37 -8.53
CA SER A 31 -16.11 -14.84 -9.93
C SER A 31 -15.77 -13.71 -10.89
N ALA A 32 -16.33 -12.51 -10.70
CA ALA A 32 -16.00 -11.34 -11.51
C ALA A 32 -14.53 -10.93 -11.33
N LEU A 33 -14.05 -10.88 -10.09
CA LEU A 33 -12.67 -10.53 -9.76
C LEU A 33 -11.64 -11.56 -10.24
N LEU A 34 -12.02 -12.85 -10.28
CA LEU A 34 -11.20 -13.91 -10.87
C LEU A 34 -11.12 -13.79 -12.40
N VAL A 35 -12.22 -13.41 -13.07
CA VAL A 35 -12.21 -13.15 -14.52
C VAL A 35 -11.34 -11.94 -14.85
N GLU A 36 -11.50 -10.83 -14.11
CA GLU A 36 -10.67 -9.63 -14.22
C GLU A 36 -9.18 -9.94 -14.02
N TYR A 37 -8.83 -10.73 -12.99
CA TYR A 37 -7.45 -11.17 -12.75
C TYR A 37 -6.90 -12.03 -13.91
N ILE A 38 -7.70 -12.91 -14.51
CA ILE A 38 -7.30 -13.70 -15.68
C ILE A 38 -7.06 -12.79 -16.89
N GLU A 39 -7.94 -11.82 -17.13
CA GLU A 39 -7.79 -10.82 -18.21
C GLU A 39 -6.54 -9.97 -17.99
N GLU A 40 -6.27 -9.51 -16.77
CA GLU A 40 -5.02 -8.84 -16.42
C GLU A 40 -3.80 -9.72 -16.68
N CYS A 41 -3.80 -11.00 -16.27
CA CYS A 41 -2.70 -11.92 -16.54
C CYS A 41 -2.46 -12.12 -18.04
N LEU A 42 -3.52 -12.15 -18.86
CA LEU A 42 -3.41 -12.28 -20.32
C LEU A 42 -2.94 -10.98 -20.98
N ASN A 43 -3.37 -9.81 -20.50
CA ASN A 43 -2.95 -8.51 -21.00
C ASN A 43 -1.50 -8.15 -20.57
N ARG A 44 -1.07 -8.61 -19.39
CA ARG A 44 0.31 -8.53 -18.90
C ARG A 44 1.20 -9.63 -19.50
N ALA A 45 0.64 -10.66 -20.14
CA ALA A 45 1.42 -11.74 -20.72
C ALA A 45 2.28 -11.21 -21.87
N PRO A 46 3.62 -11.27 -21.78
CA PRO A 46 4.47 -10.84 -22.87
C PRO A 46 4.28 -11.77 -24.06
N THR A 47 4.00 -11.18 -25.23
CA THR A 47 3.85 -11.85 -26.52
C THR A 47 4.93 -12.90 -26.75
N LYS A 48 4.58 -14.18 -26.52
CA LYS A 48 5.40 -15.40 -26.69
C LYS A 48 6.92 -15.16 -26.59
N GLY A 49 7.42 -14.73 -25.43
CA GLY A 49 8.86 -14.45 -25.31
C GLY A 49 9.41 -14.28 -23.90
N ALA A 50 8.83 -13.41 -23.07
CA ALA A 50 9.37 -13.23 -21.73
C ALA A 50 8.93 -14.36 -20.80
N LYS A 51 9.93 -15.13 -20.36
CA LYS A 51 9.90 -15.90 -19.11
C LYS A 51 9.28 -15.01 -18.03
N PHE A 52 8.41 -15.56 -17.18
CA PHE A 52 7.90 -14.86 -16.01
C PHE A 52 9.08 -14.28 -15.23
N GLY A 53 9.29 -12.97 -15.40
CA GLY A 53 10.32 -12.25 -14.68
C GLY A 53 9.94 -12.36 -13.22
N LYS A 54 10.88 -12.80 -12.37
CA LYS A 54 10.77 -12.56 -10.94
C LYS A 54 10.29 -11.12 -10.76
N GLU A 55 9.13 -10.92 -10.15
CA GLU A 55 8.87 -9.63 -9.54
C GLU A 55 10.08 -9.34 -8.67
N PRO A 56 10.72 -8.15 -8.80
CA PRO A 56 11.85 -7.84 -7.96
C PRO A 56 11.34 -7.88 -6.54
N ALA A 57 11.78 -8.87 -5.77
CA ALA A 57 11.36 -9.07 -4.39
C ALA A 57 11.56 -7.75 -3.66
N ILE A 58 10.45 -7.05 -3.40
CA ILE A 58 10.47 -5.70 -2.87
C ILE A 58 11.06 -5.85 -1.48
N ASN A 59 12.32 -5.49 -1.33
CA ASN A 59 13.02 -5.56 -0.06
C ASN A 59 12.45 -4.43 0.80
N ILE A 60 11.39 -4.74 1.55
CA ILE A 60 10.60 -3.80 2.34
C ILE A 60 11.49 -3.09 3.35
N ASP A 61 12.44 -3.81 3.94
CA ASP A 61 13.43 -3.29 4.90
C ASP A 61 14.22 -2.12 4.31
N LYS A 62 14.81 -2.28 3.10
CA LYS A 62 15.50 -1.18 2.39
C LYS A 62 14.60 0.01 2.03
N ARG A 63 13.29 -0.19 1.91
CA ARG A 63 12.32 0.92 1.71
C ARG A 63 12.04 1.64 3.02
N ILE A 64 11.99 0.94 4.14
CA ILE A 64 11.84 1.52 5.49
C ILE A 64 13.08 2.35 5.82
N ASP A 65 14.29 1.78 5.69
CA ASP A 65 15.57 2.49 5.91
C ASP A 65 15.68 3.81 5.11
N SER A 66 15.12 3.81 3.89
CA SER A 66 15.11 4.96 2.98
C SER A 66 14.06 6.02 3.35
N LEU A 67 12.97 5.60 4.00
CA LEU A 67 11.94 6.51 4.52
C LEU A 67 12.39 7.14 5.84
N ASP A 68 12.97 6.37 6.76
CA ASP A 68 13.48 6.88 8.04
C ASP A 68 14.58 7.94 7.84
N LYS A 69 15.49 7.72 6.89
CA LYS A 69 16.50 8.72 6.50
C LYS A 69 15.88 10.00 5.94
N ARG A 70 14.77 9.91 5.21
CA ARG A 70 14.06 11.08 4.68
C ARG A 70 13.26 11.80 5.75
N ILE A 71 12.77 11.09 6.77
CA ILE A 71 12.12 11.70 7.94
C ILE A 71 13.14 12.52 8.72
N ALA A 72 14.30 11.93 9.08
CA ALA A 72 15.36 12.64 9.80
C ALA A 72 15.84 13.91 9.08
N GLN A 73 16.01 13.86 7.75
CA GLN A 73 16.36 15.04 6.93
C GLN A 73 15.27 16.11 6.93
N LEU A 74 13.99 15.74 6.97
CA LEU A 74 12.89 16.70 7.06
C LEU A 74 12.79 17.32 8.46
N GLU A 75 13.05 16.55 9.52
CA GLU A 75 13.10 17.05 10.91
C GLU A 75 14.23 18.06 11.09
N GLU A 76 15.43 17.79 10.55
CA GLU A 76 16.57 18.72 10.52
C GLU A 76 16.22 20.02 9.78
N LEU A 77 15.68 19.93 8.55
CA LEU A 77 15.25 21.09 7.78
C LEU A 77 14.12 21.89 8.46
N ILE A 78 13.25 21.24 9.24
CA ILE A 78 12.20 21.92 10.02
C ILE A 78 12.81 22.65 11.24
N ALA A 79 13.79 22.05 11.90
CA ALA A 79 14.52 22.67 13.00
C ALA A 79 15.31 23.91 12.54
N GLU A 80 15.98 23.85 11.38
CA GLU A 80 16.67 25.00 10.76
C GLU A 80 15.71 26.13 10.34
N ARG A 81 14.45 25.79 10.03
CA ARG A 81 13.42 26.74 9.56
C ARG A 81 12.66 27.45 10.67
N MET A 82 12.78 27.00 11.93
CA MET A 82 12.14 27.66 13.07
C MET A 82 13.12 28.62 13.78
N PRO A 83 13.03 29.94 13.55
CA PRO A 83 13.64 30.87 14.48
C PRO A 83 12.97 30.68 15.86
N MET A 84 13.78 30.69 16.92
CA MET A 84 13.31 30.81 18.31
C MET A 84 12.46 32.08 18.45
N GLN A 85 11.16 32.00 18.18
CA GLN A 85 10.21 32.98 18.68
C GLN A 85 10.12 32.75 20.18
N GLY A 86 10.93 33.52 20.91
CA GLY A 86 11.07 33.38 22.35
C GLY A 86 9.71 33.43 23.02
N ILE A 87 9.44 32.42 23.85
CA ILE A 87 8.34 32.47 24.81
C ILE A 87 8.62 33.71 25.68
N PRO A 88 7.78 34.76 25.66
CA PRO A 88 7.93 35.82 26.63
C PRO A 88 7.56 35.20 27.98
N THR A 89 8.58 34.98 28.82
CA THR A 89 8.36 34.63 30.23
C THR A 89 7.65 35.81 30.87
N SER A 90 6.33 35.75 30.99
CA SER A 90 5.56 36.69 31.80
C SER A 90 6.20 36.77 33.17
N PRO A 91 6.64 37.94 33.64
CA PRO A 91 7.03 38.08 35.02
C PRO A 91 5.78 37.84 35.86
N SER A 92 5.82 36.80 36.70
CA SER A 92 4.90 36.70 37.83
C SER A 92 5.18 37.88 38.73
N ASP A 93 4.26 38.84 38.77
CA ASP A 93 4.16 39.77 39.87
C ASP A 93 2.75 39.68 40.45
N GLY A 94 2.67 39.53 41.76
CA GLY A 94 1.44 39.40 42.50
C GLY A 94 1.67 39.87 43.92
N THR A 95 0.60 40.11 44.71
CA THR A 95 0.66 40.69 46.07
C THR A 95 0.92 42.22 46.01
N LYS A 96 0.35 43.13 46.81
CA LYS A 96 -0.80 43.21 47.75
C LYS A 96 -1.43 44.62 47.56
N ASP A 97 -2.58 44.98 48.11
CA ASP A 97 -3.43 44.32 49.10
C ASP A 97 -4.90 44.27 48.65
#